data_AF-A0A938JNJ5-F1
#
_entry.id   AF-A0A938JNJ5-F1
#
_cell.length_a   1.000
_cell.length_b   1.000
_cell.length_c   1.000
_cell.angle_alpha   90.00
_cell.angle_beta   90.00
_cell.angle_gamma   90.00
#
_symmetry.space_group_name_H-M   'P 1'
#
loop_
_entity.id
_entity.type
_entity.pdbx_description
1 polymer ?
#
loop_
_entity_poly.entity_id
_entity_poly.type
_entity_poly.pdbx_seq_one_letter_code
_entity_poly.pdbx_strand_id
1 'polypeptide(L)'
;HIAETYFSSEKYFKIEDRPVLWIYVTRDFTGNYRNVIETVRHNLKVKGYDVYLVGDVVFWNYKLNEINAFDAVSCYSAYAGRPQNTAEFAERLKFLYMVWKTSANINKVDFIPSGIPAYDDTCLSNERISIPPLSGTDGDFRYQLGVIKALIDPVNISPELAQVSIATFNEHQEGSSVEPSREWGYGRINQIKEVFGYD
;
A
#
# COMPACT_ATOMS: atom_id res chain seq x y z
N HIS A 1 4.55 -5.47 -23.03
CA HIS A 1 4.61 -6.72 -22.26
C HIS A 1 3.47 -6.87 -21.25
N ILE A 2 3.52 -6.28 -20.03
CA ILE A 2 2.48 -6.55 -19.00
C ILE A 2 1.05 -6.39 -19.53
N ALA A 3 0.77 -5.29 -20.23
CA ALA A 3 -0.54 -5.03 -20.79
C ALA A 3 -1.00 -6.07 -21.83
N GLU A 4 -0.09 -6.52 -22.68
CA GLU A 4 -0.39 -7.49 -23.75
C GLU A 4 -0.54 -8.91 -23.21
N THR A 5 0.19 -9.23 -22.15
CA THR A 5 0.22 -10.58 -21.59
C THR A 5 -0.89 -10.81 -20.57
N TYR A 6 -1.25 -9.80 -19.77
CA TYR A 6 -2.04 -10.03 -18.54
C TYR A 6 -3.34 -9.25 -18.44
N PHE A 7 -3.44 -8.03 -18.99
CA PHE A 7 -4.61 -7.16 -18.72
C PHE A 7 -5.93 -7.69 -19.29
N SER A 8 -5.88 -8.49 -20.37
CA SER A 8 -7.07 -9.13 -20.94
C SER A 8 -7.58 -10.31 -20.11
N SER A 9 -6.80 -10.84 -19.17
CA SER A 9 -7.22 -11.97 -18.33
C SER A 9 -8.38 -11.57 -17.41
N GLU A 10 -9.37 -12.45 -17.28
CA GLU A 10 -10.46 -12.32 -16.30
C GLU A 10 -9.96 -12.43 -14.85
N LYS A 11 -8.81 -13.08 -14.64
CA LYS A 11 -8.18 -13.21 -13.32
C LYS A 11 -7.31 -12.00 -12.95
N TYR A 12 -7.11 -11.06 -13.87
CA TYR A 12 -6.39 -9.83 -13.56
C TYR A 12 -7.28 -8.91 -12.74
N PHE A 13 -6.77 -8.38 -11.63
CA PHE A 13 -7.53 -7.47 -10.79
C PHE A 13 -7.86 -6.18 -11.53
N LYS A 14 -9.16 -5.83 -11.55
CA LYS A 14 -9.72 -4.69 -12.28
C LYS A 14 -10.73 -3.97 -11.38
N ILE A 15 -10.85 -2.66 -11.59
CA ILE A 15 -11.89 -1.82 -10.97
C ILE A 15 -12.61 -1.13 -12.12
N GLU A 16 -13.93 -1.34 -12.26
CA GLU A 16 -14.71 -0.85 -13.42
C GLU A 16 -14.01 -1.16 -14.76
N ASP A 17 -13.63 -2.42 -14.97
CA ASP A 17 -12.87 -2.90 -16.15
C ASP A 17 -11.46 -2.32 -16.35
N ARG A 18 -11.01 -1.38 -15.51
CA ARG A 18 -9.67 -0.79 -15.57
C ARG A 18 -8.66 -1.73 -14.92
N PRO A 19 -7.65 -2.28 -15.63
CA PRO A 19 -6.60 -3.07 -15.01
C PRO A 19 -5.86 -2.23 -13.97
N VAL A 20 -5.68 -2.78 -12.77
CA VAL A 20 -4.96 -2.09 -11.69
C VAL A 20 -3.47 -2.38 -11.79
N LEU A 21 -2.64 -1.34 -11.81
CA LEU A 21 -1.19 -1.47 -11.81
C LEU A 21 -0.57 -0.64 -10.68
N TRP A 22 0.13 -1.32 -9.78
CA TRP A 22 0.90 -0.70 -8.70
C TRP A 22 2.33 -0.43 -9.14
N ILE A 23 2.81 0.80 -8.96
CA ILE A 23 4.19 1.18 -9.27
C ILE A 23 4.94 1.37 -7.95
N TYR A 24 5.86 0.45 -7.67
CA TYR A 24 6.64 0.41 -6.44
C TYR A 24 7.62 1.60 -6.37
N VAL A 25 7.72 2.21 -5.19
CA VAL A 25 8.66 3.30 -4.83
C VAL A 25 8.59 4.53 -5.75
N THR A 26 7.39 4.92 -6.21
CA THR A 26 7.22 6.16 -6.99
C THR A 26 7.65 7.42 -6.23
N ARG A 27 7.69 7.39 -4.89
CA ARG A 27 8.22 8.49 -4.04
C ARG A 27 9.67 8.88 -4.35
N ASP A 28 10.46 7.97 -4.94
CA ASP A 28 11.86 8.22 -5.28
C ASP A 28 12.05 8.62 -6.75
N PHE A 29 10.97 8.71 -7.53
CA PHE A 29 11.06 9.26 -8.88
C PHE A 29 11.54 10.72 -8.83
N THR A 30 12.39 11.06 -9.79
CA THR A 30 12.98 12.39 -9.94
C THR A 30 12.76 12.90 -11.36
N GLY A 31 12.91 14.22 -11.55
CA GLY A 31 12.63 14.86 -12.83
C GLY A 31 11.13 14.90 -13.16
N ASN A 32 10.82 15.02 -14.45
CA ASN A 32 9.44 15.15 -14.92
C ASN A 32 8.78 13.79 -15.16
N TYR A 33 8.60 13.01 -14.09
CA TYR A 33 7.96 11.71 -14.19
C TYR A 33 6.46 11.81 -14.47
N ARG A 34 5.80 12.94 -14.17
CA ARG A 34 4.40 13.16 -14.56
C ARG A 34 4.20 13.02 -16.07
N ASN A 35 5.03 13.67 -16.88
CA ASN A 35 4.97 13.54 -18.34
C ASN A 35 5.25 12.09 -18.79
N VAL A 36 6.12 11.37 -18.07
CA VAL A 36 6.38 9.95 -18.34
C VAL A 36 5.15 9.10 -18.05
N ILE A 37 4.47 9.32 -16.93
CA ILE A 37 3.22 8.63 -16.57
C ILE A 37 2.10 8.96 -17.58
N GLU A 38 1.97 10.20 -18.01
CA GLU A 38 1.03 10.59 -19.07
C GLU A 38 1.34 9.88 -20.39
N THR A 39 2.62 9.76 -20.76
CA THR A 39 3.07 9.00 -21.93
C THR A 39 2.74 7.51 -21.80
N VAL A 40 2.93 6.93 -20.62
CA VAL A 40 2.56 5.53 -20.32
C VAL A 40 1.06 5.33 -20.50
N ARG A 41 0.23 6.21 -19.92
CA ARG A 41 -1.23 6.16 -20.08
C ARG A 41 -1.64 6.25 -21.54
N HIS A 42 -1.05 7.18 -22.30
CA HIS A 42 -1.33 7.33 -23.73
C HIS A 42 -1.02 6.03 -24.49
N ASN A 43 0.17 5.46 -24.28
CA ASN A 43 0.59 4.24 -24.96
C ASN A 43 -0.28 3.03 -24.61
N LEU A 44 -0.75 2.94 -23.37
CA LEU A 44 -1.69 1.89 -22.92
C LEU A 44 -3.08 2.09 -23.54
N LYS A 45 -3.55 3.34 -23.61
CA LYS A 45 -4.83 3.68 -24.23
C LYS A 45 -4.85 3.38 -25.72
N VAL A 46 -3.76 3.63 -26.45
CA VAL A 46 -3.60 3.24 -27.87
C VAL A 46 -3.71 1.72 -28.04
N LYS A 47 -3.32 0.94 -27.02
CA LYS A 47 -3.47 -0.53 -26.99
C LYS A 47 -4.84 -0.99 -26.50
N GLY A 48 -5.78 -0.07 -26.26
CA GLY A 48 -7.14 -0.39 -25.80
C GLY A 48 -7.28 -0.56 -24.29
N TYR A 49 -6.28 -0.17 -23.49
CA TYR A 49 -6.33 -0.29 -22.03
C TYR A 49 -6.39 1.07 -21.34
N ASP A 50 -7.44 1.28 -20.55
CA ASP A 50 -7.49 2.35 -19.54
C ASP A 50 -7.09 1.77 -18.19
N VAL A 51 -5.90 2.13 -17.70
CA VAL A 51 -5.29 1.51 -16.53
C VAL A 51 -5.49 2.40 -15.30
N TYR A 52 -5.87 1.77 -14.19
CA TYR A 52 -5.93 2.39 -12.88
C TYR A 52 -4.55 2.28 -12.21
N LEU A 53 -3.82 3.39 -12.15
CA LEU A 53 -2.44 3.43 -11.64
C LEU A 53 -2.42 3.79 -10.15
N VAL A 54 -1.77 2.93 -9.35
CA VAL A 54 -1.49 3.19 -7.94
C VAL A 54 -0.01 3.54 -7.76
N GLY A 55 0.26 4.72 -7.22
CA GLY A 55 1.61 5.15 -6.86
C GLY A 55 1.96 4.85 -5.40
N ASP A 56 3.09 4.18 -5.17
CA ASP A 56 3.74 4.07 -3.86
C ASP A 56 4.47 5.39 -3.51
N VAL A 57 3.67 6.42 -3.20
CA VAL A 57 4.13 7.79 -2.91
C VAL A 57 4.00 8.16 -1.43
N VAL A 58 3.13 7.48 -0.67
CA VAL A 58 2.80 7.86 0.71
C VAL A 58 4.00 7.62 1.63
N PHE A 59 4.58 8.70 2.15
CA PHE A 59 5.70 8.61 3.08
C PHE A 59 5.85 9.89 3.93
N TRP A 60 6.77 9.87 4.90
CA TRP A 60 6.96 10.94 5.90
C TRP A 60 7.52 12.26 5.35
N ASN A 61 8.02 12.28 4.12
CA ASN A 61 8.58 13.49 3.49
C ASN A 61 7.52 14.36 2.79
N TYR A 62 6.25 13.94 2.79
CA TYR A 62 5.10 14.71 2.29
C TYR A 62 5.30 15.34 0.90
N LYS A 63 5.74 14.54 -0.09
CA LYS A 63 5.79 14.98 -1.50
C LYS A 63 4.37 15.03 -2.12
N LEU A 64 3.51 15.89 -1.60
CA LEU A 64 2.07 15.94 -1.92
C LEU A 64 1.75 16.50 -3.31
N ASN A 65 2.68 17.24 -3.93
CA ASN A 65 2.41 17.97 -5.18
C ASN A 65 2.21 17.06 -6.41
N GLU A 66 2.58 15.78 -6.30
CA GLU A 66 2.68 14.88 -7.45
C GLU A 66 1.66 13.72 -7.40
N ILE A 67 0.74 13.75 -6.44
CA ILE A 67 -0.26 12.69 -6.28
C ILE A 67 -1.17 12.54 -7.51
N ASN A 68 -1.32 13.61 -8.29
CA ASN A 68 -2.19 13.67 -9.48
C ASN A 68 -1.62 12.97 -10.70
N ALA A 69 -0.41 12.42 -10.63
CA ALA A 69 0.09 11.54 -11.67
C ALA A 69 -0.66 10.19 -11.69
N PHE A 70 -1.29 9.81 -10.57
CA PHE A 70 -1.88 8.49 -10.35
C PHE A 70 -3.40 8.58 -10.16
N ASP A 71 -4.09 7.44 -10.31
CA ASP A 71 -5.51 7.33 -9.94
C ASP A 71 -5.66 7.15 -8.43
N ALA A 72 -4.67 6.48 -7.81
CA ALA A 72 -4.57 6.31 -6.38
C ALA A 72 -3.15 6.50 -5.86
N VAL A 73 -3.05 6.87 -4.59
CA VAL A 73 -1.80 6.90 -3.84
C VAL A 73 -1.86 5.95 -2.66
N SER A 74 -0.75 5.27 -2.43
CA SER A 74 -0.58 4.33 -1.33
C SER A 74 0.88 4.26 -0.89
N CYS A 75 1.17 3.33 0.02
CA CYS A 75 2.53 2.90 0.28
C CYS A 75 2.64 1.39 0.44
N TYR A 76 3.84 0.88 0.21
CA TYR A 76 4.19 -0.47 0.63
C TYR A 76 4.16 -0.58 2.15
N SER A 77 5.03 0.16 2.81
CA SER A 77 5.04 0.39 4.25
C SER A 77 5.60 1.77 4.51
N ALA A 78 5.08 2.46 5.52
CA ALA A 78 5.67 3.70 6.02
C ALA A 78 6.72 3.44 7.11
N TYR A 79 7.06 2.19 7.42
CA TYR A 79 8.02 1.92 8.49
C TYR A 79 9.42 2.44 8.11
N ALA A 80 10.04 3.18 9.02
CA ALA A 80 11.33 3.84 8.82
C ALA A 80 12.20 3.76 10.07
N GLY A 81 12.17 2.60 10.76
CA GLY A 81 12.97 2.30 11.94
C GLY A 81 12.45 2.88 13.25
N ARG A 82 11.29 3.57 13.24
CA ARG A 82 10.68 4.14 14.46
C ARG A 82 9.17 4.43 14.33
N PRO A 83 8.41 4.29 15.43
CA PRO A 83 8.75 3.60 16.69
C PRO A 83 8.90 2.10 16.47
N GLN A 84 9.53 1.39 17.41
CA GLN A 84 9.85 -0.05 17.28
C GLN A 84 8.72 -0.97 17.80
N ASN A 85 7.55 -0.39 18.09
CA ASN A 85 6.33 -1.10 18.45
C ASN A 85 5.20 -0.84 17.43
N THR A 86 4.50 -1.90 17.00
CA THR A 86 3.43 -1.86 15.98
C THR A 86 2.23 -1.00 16.40
N ALA A 87 1.84 -0.99 17.68
CA ALA A 87 0.74 -0.16 18.16
C ALA A 87 1.13 1.33 18.25
N GLU A 88 2.34 1.64 18.72
CA GLU A 88 2.86 3.02 18.69
C GLU A 88 3.04 3.51 17.24
N PHE A 89 3.45 2.63 16.33
CA PHE A 89 3.56 2.96 14.92
C PHE A 89 2.19 3.27 14.32
N ALA A 90 1.14 2.53 14.71
CA ALA A 90 -0.23 2.82 14.33
C ALA A 90 -0.68 4.23 14.73
N GLU A 91 -0.29 4.72 15.91
CA GLU A 91 -0.57 6.11 16.32
C GLU A 91 0.05 7.13 15.37
N ARG A 92 1.29 6.88 14.91
CA ARG A 92 1.94 7.77 13.93
C ARG A 92 1.29 7.66 12.56
N LEU A 93 0.84 6.46 12.17
CA LEU A 93 0.12 6.26 10.91
C LEU A 93 -1.17 7.08 10.86
N LYS A 94 -1.90 7.27 11.98
CA LYS A 94 -3.08 8.15 12.02
C LYS A 94 -2.80 9.51 11.41
N PHE A 95 -1.77 10.20 11.91
CA PHE A 95 -1.41 11.54 11.46
C PHE A 95 -0.92 11.54 10.02
N LEU A 96 -0.05 10.60 9.66
CA LEU A 96 0.45 10.47 8.29
C LEU A 96 -0.70 10.29 7.30
N TYR A 97 -1.55 9.30 7.55
CA TYR A 97 -2.63 8.93 6.66
C TYR A 97 -3.75 9.97 6.63
N MET A 98 -4.03 10.69 7.72
CA MET A 98 -4.95 11.83 7.67
C MET A 98 -4.46 12.93 6.72
N VAL A 99 -3.17 13.26 6.74
CA VAL A 99 -2.59 14.26 5.82
C VAL A 99 -2.69 13.80 4.37
N TRP A 100 -2.29 12.56 4.10
CA TRP A 100 -2.34 12.00 2.74
C TRP A 100 -3.77 11.83 2.22
N LYS A 101 -4.69 11.30 3.03
CA LYS A 101 -6.12 11.21 2.73
C LYS A 101 -6.71 12.57 2.39
N THR A 102 -6.45 13.59 3.22
CA THR A 102 -6.95 14.95 2.98
C THR A 102 -6.41 15.50 1.67
N SER A 103 -5.11 15.31 1.41
CA SER A 103 -4.48 15.76 0.17
C SER A 103 -5.04 15.05 -1.07
N ALA A 104 -5.22 13.73 -0.99
CA ALA A 104 -5.82 12.92 -2.05
C ALA A 104 -7.26 13.37 -2.35
N ASN A 105 -8.08 13.59 -1.32
CA ASN A 105 -9.45 14.07 -1.47
C ASN A 105 -9.55 15.45 -2.12
N ILE A 106 -8.69 16.40 -1.72
CA ILE A 106 -8.62 17.74 -2.35
C ILE A 106 -8.33 17.61 -3.85
N ASN A 107 -7.52 16.63 -4.23
CA ASN A 107 -7.07 16.45 -5.59
C ASN A 107 -7.88 15.41 -6.39
N LYS A 108 -8.92 14.80 -5.81
CA LYS A 108 -9.75 13.75 -6.43
C LYS A 108 -8.92 12.52 -6.85
N VAL A 109 -7.95 12.15 -6.02
CA VAL A 109 -7.15 10.94 -6.14
C VAL A 109 -7.57 10.00 -5.03
N ASP A 110 -7.62 8.70 -5.30
CA ASP A 110 -7.95 7.71 -4.28
C ASP A 110 -6.79 7.57 -3.27
N PHE A 111 -7.12 7.37 -2.00
CA PHE A 111 -6.13 7.07 -0.95
C PHE A 111 -6.31 5.63 -0.48
N ILE A 112 -5.27 4.82 -0.63
CA ILE A 112 -5.25 3.42 -0.19
C ILE A 112 -4.30 3.34 1.01
N PRO A 113 -4.79 3.26 2.26
CA PRO A 113 -3.91 3.09 3.42
C PRO A 113 -3.24 1.71 3.42
N SER A 114 -2.07 1.61 4.07
CA SER A 114 -1.31 0.36 4.19
C SER A 114 -1.05 -0.03 5.65
N GLY A 115 -1.00 -1.34 5.92
CA GLY A 115 -0.61 -1.91 7.21
C GLY A 115 0.57 -2.88 7.09
N ILE A 116 1.29 -3.05 8.20
CA ILE A 116 2.42 -3.97 8.35
C ILE A 116 2.40 -4.57 9.78
N PRO A 117 2.40 -5.91 9.94
CA PRO A 117 2.30 -6.54 11.26
C PRO A 117 3.57 -6.37 12.09
N ALA A 118 4.73 -6.44 11.43
CA ALA A 118 6.06 -6.40 12.01
C ALA A 118 7.10 -6.15 10.90
N TYR A 119 8.34 -5.87 11.29
CA TYR A 119 9.46 -5.73 10.37
C TYR A 119 10.75 -6.18 11.05
N ASP A 120 11.53 -7.03 10.41
CA ASP A 120 12.88 -7.41 10.82
C ASP A 120 13.67 -7.88 9.60
N ASP A 121 14.63 -7.07 9.17
CA ASP A 121 15.52 -7.38 8.06
C ASP A 121 16.97 -7.67 8.51
N THR A 122 17.16 -8.03 9.78
CA THR A 122 18.49 -8.36 10.32
C THR A 122 19.13 -9.57 9.64
N CYS A 123 18.32 -10.47 9.08
CA CYS A 123 18.81 -11.58 8.27
C CYS A 123 19.50 -11.13 6.96
N LEU A 124 19.25 -9.90 6.50
CA LEU A 124 19.84 -9.28 5.31
C LEU A 124 21.03 -8.36 5.63
N SER A 125 21.56 -8.41 6.84
CA SER A 125 22.66 -7.55 7.31
C SER A 125 23.95 -7.61 6.48
N ASN A 126 24.15 -8.68 5.68
CA ASN A 126 25.27 -8.77 4.74
C ASN A 126 25.01 -8.04 3.41
N GLU A 127 23.76 -7.71 3.09
CA GLU A 127 23.34 -7.06 1.84
C GLU A 127 23.02 -5.59 2.02
N ARG A 128 22.51 -5.20 3.20
CA ARG A 128 22.11 -3.83 3.51
C ARG A 128 22.24 -3.51 4.99
N ILE A 129 22.27 -2.22 5.29
CA ILE A 129 22.17 -1.74 6.67
C ILE A 129 20.73 -1.94 7.12
N SER A 130 20.51 -2.90 8.01
CA SER A 130 19.22 -3.15 8.64
C SER A 130 18.73 -1.93 9.40
N ILE A 131 17.43 -1.66 9.33
CA ILE A 131 16.79 -0.68 10.21
C ILE A 131 16.35 -1.38 11.51
N PRO A 132 16.14 -0.65 12.61
CA PRO A 132 15.64 -1.26 13.84
C PRO A 132 14.37 -2.07 13.60
N PRO A 133 14.18 -3.24 14.24
CA PRO A 133 12.97 -4.03 14.07
C PRO A 133 11.70 -3.31 14.55
N LEU A 134 10.60 -3.55 13.83
CA LEU A 134 9.25 -3.27 14.28
C LEU A 134 8.67 -4.54 14.89
N SER A 135 8.47 -4.52 16.20
CA SER A 135 7.88 -5.63 16.96
C SER A 135 6.45 -5.31 17.40
N GLY A 136 5.67 -6.31 17.76
CA GLY A 136 4.33 -6.10 18.30
C GLY A 136 3.83 -7.31 19.09
N THR A 137 2.80 -7.08 19.91
CA THR A 137 2.04 -8.17 20.56
C THR A 137 0.98 -8.75 19.62
N ASP A 138 0.34 -9.85 20.01
CA ASP A 138 -0.76 -10.48 19.27
C ASP A 138 -1.93 -9.52 18.95
N GLY A 139 -2.08 -8.41 19.68
CA GLY A 139 -3.14 -7.42 19.46
C GLY A 139 -2.73 -6.18 18.65
N ASP A 140 -1.42 -5.93 18.51
CA ASP A 140 -0.93 -4.65 17.99
C ASP A 140 -1.23 -4.48 16.50
N PHE A 141 -1.13 -5.56 15.72
CA PHE A 141 -1.46 -5.51 14.30
C PHE A 141 -2.96 -5.28 14.10
N ARG A 142 -3.84 -5.99 14.84
CA ARG A 142 -5.28 -5.73 14.82
C ARG A 142 -5.61 -4.29 15.19
N TYR A 143 -4.92 -3.72 16.18
CA TYR A 143 -5.08 -2.32 16.53
C TYR A 143 -4.73 -1.40 15.35
N GLN A 144 -3.58 -1.64 14.70
CA GLN A 144 -3.18 -0.91 13.50
C GLN A 144 -4.20 -1.03 12.36
N LEU A 145 -4.73 -2.23 12.12
CA LEU A 145 -5.78 -2.45 11.13
C LEU A 145 -7.06 -1.67 11.46
N GLY A 146 -7.43 -1.58 12.74
CA GLY A 146 -8.56 -0.76 13.19
C GLY A 146 -8.35 0.72 12.91
N VAL A 147 -7.13 1.23 13.12
CA VAL A 147 -6.74 2.60 12.74
C VAL A 147 -6.89 2.81 11.24
N ILE A 148 -6.41 1.86 10.44
CA ILE A 148 -6.50 1.90 8.98
C ILE A 148 -7.95 1.88 8.52
N LYS A 149 -8.79 0.99 9.08
CA LYS A 149 -10.22 0.87 8.74
C LYS A 149 -10.96 2.18 8.90
N ALA A 150 -10.65 2.96 9.94
CA ALA A 150 -11.26 4.27 10.18
C ALA A 150 -10.90 5.34 9.13
N LEU A 151 -9.88 5.10 8.31
CA LEU A 151 -9.38 6.02 7.29
C LEU A 151 -9.68 5.59 5.87
N ILE A 152 -10.23 4.39 5.65
CA ILE A 152 -10.61 3.90 4.33
C ILE A 152 -11.77 4.75 3.77
N ASP A 153 -11.65 5.14 2.51
CA ASP A 153 -12.72 5.71 1.71
C ASP A 153 -13.09 4.73 0.58
N PRO A 154 -14.33 4.80 0.06
CA PRO A 154 -14.67 4.12 -1.17
C PRO A 154 -13.78 4.58 -2.34
N VAL A 155 -13.58 3.70 -3.31
CA VAL A 155 -12.88 4.03 -4.55
C VAL A 155 -13.74 4.99 -5.36
N ASN A 156 -13.15 6.11 -5.83
CA ASN A 156 -13.88 7.19 -6.50
C ASN A 156 -14.71 6.73 -7.70
N ILE A 157 -14.23 5.73 -8.45
CA ILE A 157 -14.91 5.17 -9.62
C ILE A 157 -15.82 3.97 -9.30
N SER A 158 -15.77 3.43 -8.09
CA SER A 158 -16.49 2.22 -7.65
C SER A 158 -16.86 2.38 -6.16
N PRO A 159 -17.95 3.12 -5.84
CA PRO A 159 -18.31 3.48 -4.47
C PRO A 159 -18.66 2.30 -3.55
N GLU A 160 -18.91 1.13 -4.11
CA GLU A 160 -19.12 -0.14 -3.39
C GLU A 160 -17.81 -0.85 -3.02
N LEU A 161 -16.69 -0.44 -3.61
CA LEU A 161 -15.38 -0.99 -3.35
C LEU A 161 -14.58 -0.05 -2.43
N ALA A 162 -13.85 -0.64 -1.50
CA ALA A 162 -12.85 0.07 -0.71
C ALA A 162 -11.56 -0.76 -0.68
N GLN A 163 -10.42 -0.08 -0.59
CA GLN A 163 -9.11 -0.73 -0.72
C GLN A 163 -8.21 -0.48 0.49
N VAL A 164 -7.44 -1.50 0.85
CA VAL A 164 -6.36 -1.46 1.84
C VAL A 164 -5.21 -2.31 1.33
N SER A 165 -3.97 -1.88 1.58
CA SER A 165 -2.78 -2.67 1.30
C SER A 165 -2.23 -3.28 2.59
N ILE A 166 -1.65 -4.47 2.51
CA ILE A 166 -0.97 -5.13 3.62
C ILE A 166 0.42 -5.56 3.13
N ALA A 167 1.47 -4.98 3.70
CA ALA A 167 2.83 -5.45 3.56
C ALA A 167 3.12 -6.45 4.69
N THR A 168 3.13 -7.77 4.45
CA THR A 168 3.01 -8.48 3.17
C THR A 168 2.32 -9.82 3.34
N PHE A 169 1.99 -10.52 2.24
CA PHE A 169 1.62 -11.93 2.35
C PHE A 169 2.81 -12.77 2.82
N ASN A 170 3.95 -12.76 2.12
CA ASN A 170 5.03 -13.74 2.32
C ASN A 170 6.46 -13.18 2.19
N GLU A 171 6.71 -11.91 2.52
CA GLU A 171 8.08 -11.38 2.55
C GLU A 171 8.76 -11.74 3.88
N HIS A 172 9.19 -12.99 3.95
CA HIS A 172 9.81 -13.57 5.16
C HIS A 172 11.15 -12.91 5.49
N GLN A 173 11.90 -12.43 4.48
CA GLN A 173 13.19 -11.77 4.67
C GLN A 173 13.09 -10.44 5.43
N GLU A 174 11.91 -9.81 5.43
CA GLU A 174 11.64 -8.57 6.16
C GLU A 174 10.77 -8.81 7.41
N GLY A 175 10.45 -10.06 7.76
CA GLY A 175 9.61 -10.39 8.91
C GLY A 175 8.16 -9.84 8.84
N SER A 176 7.75 -9.30 7.69
CA SER A 176 6.48 -8.59 7.47
C SER A 176 5.33 -9.49 7.03
N SER A 177 5.64 -10.77 6.78
CA SER A 177 4.71 -11.80 6.30
C SER A 177 3.50 -12.01 7.23
N VAL A 178 2.31 -12.12 6.62
CA VAL A 178 1.09 -12.62 7.28
C VAL A 178 0.80 -14.08 6.95
N GLU A 179 1.59 -14.71 6.07
CA GLU A 179 1.50 -16.13 5.73
C GLU A 179 1.62 -16.98 7.01
N PRO A 180 0.75 -18.00 7.18
CA PRO A 180 0.81 -18.84 8.37
C PRO A 180 2.19 -19.46 8.59
N SER A 181 2.68 -19.40 9.82
CA SER A 181 4.02 -19.89 10.18
C SER A 181 4.00 -20.69 11.49
N ARG A 182 5.12 -21.34 11.81
CA ARG A 182 5.27 -22.05 13.10
C ARG A 182 5.26 -21.10 14.30
N GLU A 183 5.75 -19.88 14.11
CA GLU A 183 5.90 -18.90 15.19
C GLU A 183 4.56 -18.22 15.51
N TRP A 184 3.79 -17.86 14.47
CA TRP A 184 2.58 -17.03 14.63
C TRP A 184 1.28 -17.78 14.33
N GLY A 185 1.36 -19.06 13.92
CA GLY A 185 0.21 -19.83 13.47
C GLY A 185 -0.56 -19.08 12.39
N TYR A 186 -1.86 -18.93 12.58
CA TYR A 186 -2.75 -18.14 11.71
C TYR A 186 -3.04 -16.74 12.26
N GLY A 187 -2.35 -16.30 13.32
CA GLY A 187 -2.69 -15.09 14.08
C GLY A 187 -2.76 -13.84 13.22
N ARG A 188 -1.71 -13.58 12.41
CA ARG A 188 -1.61 -12.37 11.59
C ARG A 188 -2.69 -12.30 10.50
N ILE A 189 -2.89 -13.38 9.74
CA ILE A 189 -3.91 -13.41 8.67
C ILE A 189 -5.35 -13.37 9.22
N ASN A 190 -5.60 -14.01 10.36
CA ASN A 190 -6.93 -13.99 10.98
C ASN A 190 -7.33 -12.58 11.43
N GLN A 191 -6.39 -11.77 11.91
CA GLN A 191 -6.67 -10.38 12.30
C GLN A 191 -7.15 -9.52 11.12
N ILE A 192 -6.70 -9.77 9.90
CA ILE A 192 -7.20 -9.10 8.69
C ILE A 192 -8.69 -9.40 8.51
N LYS A 193 -9.06 -10.68 8.63
CA LYS A 193 -10.46 -11.12 8.54
C LYS A 193 -11.31 -10.55 9.68
N GLU A 194 -10.80 -10.55 10.91
CA GLU A 194 -11.50 -9.97 12.07
C GLU A 194 -11.84 -8.48 11.88
N VAL A 195 -10.98 -7.74 11.17
CA VAL A 195 -11.17 -6.28 10.98
C VAL A 195 -11.95 -5.96 9.71
N PHE A 196 -11.66 -6.61 8.58
CA PHE A 196 -12.22 -6.26 7.27
C PHE A 196 -13.18 -7.29 6.69
N GLY A 197 -13.31 -8.46 7.29
CA GLY A 197 -14.27 -9.47 6.87
C GLY A 197 -15.71 -8.97 7.01
N TYR A 198 -16.59 -9.45 6.15
CA TYR A 198 -18.03 -9.34 6.35
C TYR A 198 -18.43 -10.28 7.51
N ASP A 199 -19.41 -9.86 8.30
CA ASP A 199 -20.12 -10.73 9.25
C ASP A 199 -20.87 -11.85 8.52
#